data_AF-A0A9P0LQY2-F1
#
_entry.id   AF-A0A9P0LQY2-F1
#
_cell.length_a   1.000
_cell.length_b   1.000
_cell.length_c   1.000
_cell.angle_alpha   90.00
_cell.angle_beta   90.00
_cell.angle_gamma   90.00
#
_symmetry.space_group_name_H-M   'P 1'
#
loop_
_entity.id
_entity.type
_entity.pdbx_description
1 polymer ?
#
loop_
_entity_poly.entity_id
_entity_poly.type
_entity_poly.pdbx_seq_one_letter_code
_entity_poly.pdbx_strand_id
1 'polypeptide(L)' 'MVRPSSDIWQSFDIEKTDKKSKAICRFCCFKSAFPNATRMTNHILNQCSKCPLEIKQKNGKRYQSPFN' A
#
# COMPACT_ATOMS: atom_id res chain seq x y z
N MET A 1 4.67 0.43 23.29
CA MET A 1 5.19 0.06 21.96
C MET A 1 4.32 0.71 20.90
N VAL A 2 4.75 1.82 20.31
CA VAL A 2 4.00 2.48 19.23
C VAL A 2 4.11 1.58 18.01
N ARG A 3 3.01 0.94 17.60
CA ARG A 3 2.96 0.20 16.32
C ARG A 3 3.42 1.18 15.24
N PRO A 4 4.47 0.87 14.44
CA PRO A 4 4.81 1.73 13.32
C PRO A 4 3.60 1.74 12.39
N SER A 5 2.90 2.88 12.42
CA SER A 5 1.77 3.18 11.55
C SER A 5 2.29 3.00 10.13
N SER A 6 1.71 2.03 9.45
CA SER A 6 2.31 1.33 8.32
C SER A 6 2.94 2.28 7.29
N ASP A 7 4.27 2.18 7.07
CA ASP A 7 5.05 2.87 6.04
C ASP A 7 4.41 2.81 4.63
N ILE A 8 3.56 1.80 4.40
CA ILE A 8 2.81 1.62 3.17
C ILE A 8 2.12 2.91 2.75
N TRP A 9 1.54 3.69 3.68
CA TRP A 9 0.81 4.92 3.34
C TRP A 9 1.70 6.04 2.79
N GLN A 10 3.02 6.00 2.99
CA GLN A 10 3.93 6.96 2.34
C GLN A 10 3.98 6.76 0.82
N SER A 11 3.62 5.56 0.36
CA SER A 11 3.57 5.19 -1.07
C SER A 11 2.21 5.50 -1.72
N PHE A 12 1.23 5.97 -0.96
CA PHE A 12 -0.12 6.25 -1.44
C PHE A 12 -0.58 7.65 -1.02
N ASP A 13 -1.23 8.35 -1.94
CA ASP A 13 -1.98 9.56 -1.62
C ASP A 13 -3.39 9.18 -1.18
N ILE A 14 -3.81 9.61 0.01
CA ILE A 14 -5.19 9.44 0.44
C ILE A 14 -5.97 10.71 0.11
N GLU A 15 -6.83 10.60 -0.90
CA GLU A 15 -7.81 11.64 -1.21
C GLU A 15 -9.07 11.41 -0.36
N LYS A 16 -9.28 12.27 0.63
CA LYS A 16 -10.53 12.33 1.38
C LYS A 16 -11.46 13.32 0.70
N THR A 17 -12.45 12.81 -0.03
CA THR A 17 -13.60 13.61 -0.46
C THR A 17 -14.69 13.54 0.61
N ASP A 18 -15.48 14.60 0.74
CA ASP A 18 -16.63 14.76 1.66
C ASP A 18 -17.47 13.48 1.90
N LYS A 19 -17.62 12.63 0.86
CA LYS A 19 -18.40 11.39 0.93
C LYS A 19 -17.59 10.09 0.91
N LYS A 20 -16.31 10.10 0.50
CA LYS A 20 -15.49 8.88 0.29
C LYS A 20 -14.00 9.15 0.45
N SER A 21 -13.30 8.24 1.14
CA SER A 21 -11.84 8.18 1.17
C SER A 21 -11.33 7.27 0.06
N LYS A 22 -10.40 7.74 -0.77
CA LYS A 22 -9.75 6.96 -1.83
C LYS A 22 -8.24 6.92 -1.57
N ALA A 23 -7.59 5.80 -1.86
CA ALA A 23 -6.12 5.71 -1.89
C ALA A 23 -5.63 5.64 -3.33
N ILE A 24 -4.60 6.41 -3.65
CA ILE A 24 -3.99 6.47 -4.97
C ILE A 24 -2.53 6.07 -4.84
N CYS A 25 -2.13 5.00 -5.55
CA CYS A 25 -0.73 4.59 -5.58
C CYS A 25 0.10 5.61 -6.34
N ARG A 26 1.19 6.11 -5.73
CA ARG A 26 2.08 7.11 -6.36
C ARG A 26 2.86 6.56 -7.55
N PHE A 27 3.03 5.25 -7.63
CA PHE A 27 3.89 4.61 -8.64
C PHE A 27 3.12 4.24 -9.91
N CYS A 28 1.95 3.62 -9.76
CA CYS A 28 1.14 3.14 -10.88
C CYS A 28 -0.16 3.93 -11.08
N CYS A 29 -0.42 4.96 -10.25
CA CYS A 29 -1.64 5.75 -10.25
C CYS A 29 -2.93 4.95 -10.04
N PHE A 30 -2.82 3.73 -9.48
CA PHE A 30 -3.97 2.89 -9.16
C PHE A 30 -4.83 3.55 -8.08
N LYS A 31 -6.13 3.71 -8.35
CA LYS A 31 -7.09 4.33 -7.44
C LYS A 31 -7.94 3.25 -6.77
N SER A 32 -7.90 3.19 -5.46
CA SER A 32 -8.72 2.31 -4.65
C SER A 32 -9.80 3.11 -3.93
N ALA A 33 -11.07 2.71 -4.13
CA ALA A 33 -12.20 3.31 -3.43
C ALA A 33 -12.26 2.96 -1.94
N PHE A 34 -11.51 1.94 -1.52
CA PHE A 34 -11.41 1.49 -0.13
C PHE A 34 -9.95 1.42 0.28
N PRO A 35 -9.41 2.46 0.95
CA PRO A 35 -8.04 2.50 1.41
C PRO A 35 -7.85 1.52 2.57
N ASN A 36 -7.64 0.25 2.25
CA ASN A 36 -7.31 -0.80 3.22
C ASN A 36 -5.80 -1.09 3.14
N ALA A 37 -5.11 -0.99 4.28
CA ALA A 37 -3.66 -1.20 4.37
C ALA A 37 -3.23 -2.56 3.81
N THR A 38 -3.96 -3.65 4.08
CA THR A 38 -3.64 -4.99 3.57
C THR A 38 -3.76 -5.05 2.05
N ARG A 39 -4.81 -4.43 1.48
CA ARG A 39 -4.97 -4.30 0.01
C ARG A 39 -3.85 -3.49 -0.60
N MET A 40 -3.46 -2.38 0.04
CA MET A 40 -2.40 -1.50 -0.46
C MET A 40 -1.03 -2.19 -0.40
N THR A 41 -0.76 -2.96 0.66
CA THR A 41 0.43 -3.81 0.76
C THR A 41 0.47 -4.86 -0.35
N ASN A 42 -0.62 -5.61 -0.53
CA ASN A 42 -0.69 -6.58 -1.62
C ASN A 42 -0.53 -5.94 -3.00
N HIS A 43 -1.10 -4.73 -3.16
CA HIS A 43 -0.92 -3.96 -4.38
C HIS A 43 0.56 -3.63 -4.62
N ILE A 44 1.26 -3.03 -3.65
CA ILE A 44 2.69 -2.70 -3.80
C ILE A 44 3.55 -3.94 -4.07
N LEU A 45 3.33 -5.01 -3.32
CA LEU A 45 4.15 -6.22 -3.43
C LEU A 45 3.88 -6.99 -4.73
N ASN A 46 2.61 -7.29 -5.02
CA ASN A 46 2.24 -8.24 -6.06
C ASN A 46 1.64 -7.60 -7.32
N GLN A 47 0.94 -6.48 -7.22
CA GLN A 47 0.18 -5.91 -8.36
C GLN A 47 0.84 -4.68 -9.00
N CYS A 48 1.71 -3.98 -8.28
CA CYS A 48 2.25 -2.72 -8.73
C CYS A 48 3.46 -2.97 -9.63
N SER A 49 3.26 -2.74 -10.93
CA SER A 49 4.29 -2.91 -11.97
C SER A 49 5.36 -1.82 -11.94
N LYS A 50 5.01 -0.60 -11.49
CA LYS A 50 5.91 0.57 -11.45
C LYS A 50 6.57 0.81 -10.08
N CYS A 51 6.34 -0.03 -9.08
CA CYS A 51 6.91 0.20 -7.75
C CYS A 51 8.33 -0.37 -7.68
N PRO A 52 9.32 0.43 -7.23
CA PRO A 52 10.70 -0.03 -7.10
C PRO A 52 10.86 -1.11 -6.03
N LEU A 53 11.77 -2.06 -6.29
CA LEU A 53 12.03 -3.21 -5.44
C LEU A 53 12.44 -2.83 -4.01
N GLU A 54 13.09 -1.70 -3.80
CA GLU A 54 13.45 -1.21 -2.46
C GLU A 54 12.22 -0.93 -1.60
N ILE A 55 11.19 -0.30 -2.17
CA ILE A 55 9.92 -0.04 -1.49
C ILE A 55 9.15 -1.34 -1.29
N LYS A 56 9.20 -2.26 -2.26
CA LYS A 56 8.63 -3.61 -2.08
C LYS A 56 9.31 -4.37 -0.95
N GLN A 57 10.63 -4.36 -0.86
CA GLN A 57 11.37 -5.02 0.21
C GLN A 57 11.11 -4.39 1.57
N LYS A 58 11.06 -3.05 1.66
CA LYS A 58 10.73 -2.33 2.90
C LYS A 58 9.35 -2.73 3.44
N ASN A 59 8.36 -2.91 2.57
CA ASN A 59 7.02 -3.35 2.95
C ASN A 59 6.88 -4.88 3.09
N GLY A 60 7.71 -5.64 2.37
CA GLY A 60 7.68 -7.11 2.30
C GLY A 60 8.18 -7.80 3.56
N LYS A 61 9.03 -7.15 4.37
CA LYS A 61 9.50 -7.71 5.65
C LYS A 61 8.39 -7.96 6.68
N ARG A 62 7.19 -7.40 6.48
CA ARG A 62 5.99 -7.68 7.30
C ARG A 62 5.10 -8.80 6.75
N TYR A 63 5.21 -9.12 5.46
CA TYR A 63 4.39 -10.15 4.82
C TYR A 63 5.26 -11.38 4.53
N GLN A 64 5.54 -12.16 5.57
CA GLN A 64 5.76 -13.58 5.41
C GLN A 64 4.42 -14.25 5.69
N SER A 65 3.57 -14.35 4.66
CA SER A 65 2.45 -15.29 4.73
C SER A 65 2.92 -16.60 4.12
N PRO A 66 3.07 -17.67 4.91
CA PRO A 66 3.23 -19.01 4.38
C PRO A 66 1.87 -19.45 3.87
N PHE A 67 1.63 -19.32 2.57
CA PHE A 67 0.64 -20.14 1.91
C PHE A 67 1.36 -20.87 0.78
N ASN A 68 1.84 -22.06 1.15
CA ASN A 68 2.00 -23.21 0.26
C ASN A 68 0.61 -23.77 0.00
#